data_AF-A0AAV9DYW6-F1
#
_entry.id   AF-A0AAV9DYW6-F1
#
_cell.length_a   1.000
_cell.length_b   1.000
_cell.length_c   1.000
_cell.angle_alpha   90.00
_cell.angle_beta   90.00
_cell.angle_gamma   90.00
#
_symmetry.space_group_name_H-M   'P 1'
#
loop_
_entity.id
_entity.type
_entity.pdbx_description
1 polymer ?
#
loop_
_entity_poly.entity_id
_entity_poly.type
_entity_poly.pdbx_seq_one_letter_code
_entity_poly.pdbx_strand_id
1 'polypeptide(L)' 'MATFSSSSSSNDPPPPSFWTHVETISLIENYSEKWQSLDRGDLSVADWQSVADSIAWQCEQDPPLETATRSA' A
#
# COMPACT_ATOMS: atom_id res chain seq x y z
N MET A 1 -7.18 -34.55 8.26
CA MET A 1 -6.12 -34.27 7.28
C MET A 1 -6.79 -33.75 6.02
N ALA A 2 -6.60 -32.47 5.66
CA ALA A 2 -6.93 -31.96 4.33
C ALA A 2 -6.10 -30.70 4.08
N THR A 3 -5.08 -30.86 3.24
CA THR A 3 -4.25 -29.81 2.66
C THR A 3 -5.05 -29.06 1.61
N PHE A 4 -5.10 -27.73 1.67
CA PHE A 4 -5.54 -26.93 0.53
C PHE A 4 -4.32 -26.65 -0.34
N SER A 5 -4.15 -27.49 -1.36
CA SER A 5 -3.20 -27.28 -2.45
C SER A 5 -3.83 -26.41 -3.53
N SER A 6 -3.06 -25.41 -3.95
CA SER A 6 -3.00 -24.70 -5.23
C SER A 6 -4.15 -24.83 -6.23
N SER A 7 -4.53 -23.69 -6.80
CA SER A 7 -4.55 -23.60 -8.27
C SER A 7 -4.38 -22.15 -8.72
N SER A 8 -3.23 -21.89 -9.33
CA SER A 8 -2.98 -20.72 -10.17
C SER A 8 -3.84 -20.87 -11.44
N SER A 9 -4.75 -19.93 -11.69
CA SER A 9 -5.41 -19.80 -12.99
C SER A 9 -5.36 -18.33 -13.38
N SER A 10 -4.41 -18.05 -14.28
CA SER A 10 -4.17 -16.79 -14.95
C SER A 10 -5.43 -16.36 -15.72
N ASN A 11 -5.99 -15.18 -15.38
CA ASN A 11 -6.84 -14.27 -16.17
C ASN A 11 -7.82 -13.44 -15.31
N ASP A 12 -7.72 -13.44 -13.99
CA ASP A 12 -8.35 -12.38 -13.20
C ASP A 12 -7.62 -11.06 -13.47
N PRO A 13 -8.31 -9.97 -13.86
CA PRO A 13 -7.69 -8.65 -13.88
C PRO A 13 -7.09 -8.42 -12.49
N PRO A 14 -5.86 -7.90 -12.40
CA PRO A 14 -5.23 -7.65 -11.12
C PRO A 14 -6.23 -6.88 -10.26
N PRO A 15 -6.43 -7.29 -8.99
CA PRO A 15 -7.35 -6.58 -8.11
C PRO A 15 -7.00 -5.09 -8.21
N PRO A 16 -8.00 -4.20 -8.32
CA PRO A 16 -7.76 -2.78 -8.48
C PRO A 16 -6.72 -2.40 -7.43
N SER A 17 -5.58 -1.89 -7.90
CA SER A 17 -4.47 -1.58 -7.02
C SER A 17 -5.01 -0.63 -5.96
N PHE A 18 -5.26 -1.15 -4.75
CA PHE A 18 -5.73 -0.38 -3.60
C PHE A 18 -4.66 0.61 -3.10
N TRP A 19 -3.54 0.70 -3.82
CA TRP A 19 -2.40 1.54 -3.59
C TRP A 19 -2.14 2.32 -4.86
N THR A 20 -2.34 3.63 -4.81
CA THR A 20 -1.87 4.53 -5.86
C THR A 20 -0.34 4.53 -5.90
N HIS A 21 0.22 5.00 -7.02
CA HIS A 21 1.67 5.10 -7.15
C HIS A 21 2.28 6.02 -6.10
N VAL A 22 1.60 7.13 -5.81
CA VAL A 22 2.01 8.12 -4.80
C VAL A 22 1.94 7.52 -3.39
N GLU A 23 0.86 6.80 -3.05
CA GLU A 23 0.75 6.10 -1.76
C GLU A 23 1.83 5.01 -1.61
N THR A 24 2.12 4.29 -2.69
CA THR A 24 3.15 3.25 -2.69
C THR A 24 4.54 3.83 -2.46
N ILE A 25 4.88 4.92 -3.15
CA ILE A 25 6.17 5.61 -2.95
C ILE A 25 6.24 6.14 -1.52
N SER A 26 5.19 6.83 -1.06
CA SER A 26 5.13 7.38 0.30
C SER A 26 5.30 6.30 1.36
N LEU A 27 4.69 5.13 1.18
CA LEU A 27 4.89 3.97 2.04
C LEU A 27 6.36 3.52 2.04
N ILE A 28 6.96 3.35 0.86
CA ILE A 28 8.35 2.89 0.72
C ILE A 28 9.31 3.87 1.40
N GLU A 29 9.14 5.18 1.20
CA GLU A 29 9.99 6.22 1.78
C GLU A 29 9.85 6.26 3.31
N ASN A 30 8.62 6.42 3.83
CA ASN A 30 8.37 6.49 5.28
C ASN A 30 8.82 5.20 6.00
N TYR A 31 8.56 4.04 5.38
CA TYR A 31 9.03 2.76 5.90
C TYR A 31 10.57 2.69 5.92
N SER A 32 11.23 3.07 4.82
CA SER A 32 12.68 3.02 4.71
C SER A 32 13.36 3.93 5.72
N GLU A 33 12.85 5.14 5.93
CA GLU A 33 13.37 6.08 6.92
C GLU A 33 13.23 5.55 8.36
N LYS A 34 12.07 4.98 8.70
CA LYS A 34 11.86 4.36 10.01
C LYS A 34 12.74 3.12 10.22
N TRP A 35 12.83 2.24 9.21
CA TRP A 35 13.67 1.05 9.26
C TRP A 35 15.15 1.39 9.46
N GLN A 36 15.63 2.45 8.78
CA GLN A 36 16.98 2.96 8.95
C GLN A 36 17.20 3.58 10.33
N SER A 37 16.22 4.32 10.85
CA SER A 37 16.30 4.93 12.19
C SER A 37 16.33 3.91 13.33
N LEU A 38 15.73 2.74 13.12
CA LEU A 38 15.66 1.63 14.09
C LEU A 38 16.85 0.66 14.00
N ASP A 39 17.90 0.98 13.23
CA ASP A 39 19.04 0.09 12.97
C ASP A 39 18.59 -1.30 12.43
N ARG A 40 17.53 -1.31 11.60
CA ARG A 40 16.92 -2.53 11.03
C ARG A 40 16.24 -3.46 12.06
N GLY A 41 15.75 -2.91 13.17
CA GLY A 41 14.86 -3.61 14.10
C GLY A 41 13.44 -3.78 13.58
N ASP A 42 12.67 -4.67 14.21
CA ASP A 42 11.25 -4.90 13.90
C ASP A 42 10.43 -3.62 14.18
N LEU A 43 9.60 -3.19 13.23
CA LEU A 43 8.72 -2.02 13.45
C LEU A 43 7.63 -2.39 14.43
N SER A 44 7.53 -1.62 15.52
CA SER A 44 6.40 -1.76 16.43
C SER A 44 5.09 -1.34 15.74
N VAL A 45 3.95 -1.75 16.31
CA VAL A 45 2.63 -1.31 15.83
C VAL A 45 2.51 0.23 15.82
N ALA A 46 3.15 0.92 16.77
CA ALA A 46 3.16 2.38 16.82
C ALA A 46 3.94 2.98 15.64
N ASP A 47 5.03 2.33 15.22
CA ASP A 47 5.80 2.75 14.05
C ASP A 47 4.99 2.60 12.77
N TRP A 48 4.29 1.47 12.61
CA TRP A 48 3.38 1.25 11.49
C TRP A 48 2.23 2.25 11.45
N GLN A 49 1.65 2.60 12.60
CA GLN A 49 0.57 3.58 12.65
C GLN A 49 1.05 4.96 12.16
N SER A 50 2.24 5.38 12.58
CA SER A 50 2.83 6.65 12.12
C SER A 50 3.13 6.65 10.61
N VAL A 51 3.52 5.51 10.02
CA VAL A 51 3.65 5.39 8.55
C VAL A 51 2.28 5.54 7.87
N ALA A 52 1.24 4.92 8.44
CA ALA A 52 -0.12 5.00 7.91
C ALA A 52 -0.67 6.42 7.95
N ASP A 53 -0.47 7.17 9.03
CA ASP A 53 -0.88 8.57 9.13
C ASP A 53 -0.19 9.46 8.09
N SER A 54 1.11 9.25 7.84
CA SER A 54 1.84 9.95 6.77
C SER A 54 1.28 9.66 5.38
N ILE A 55 0.93 8.39 5.09
CA ILE A 55 0.34 8.00 3.81
C ILE A 55 -1.07 8.57 3.65
N ALA A 56 -1.88 8.55 4.72
CA ALA A 56 -3.22 9.11 4.71
C ALA A 56 -3.21 10.62 4.38
N TRP A 57 -2.27 11.37 4.97
CA TRP A 57 -2.10 12.79 4.67
C TRP A 57 -1.67 13.05 3.22
N GLN A 58 -0.81 12.18 2.64
CA GLN A 58 -0.44 12.26 1.23
C GLN A 58 -1.62 11.91 0.30
N CYS A 59 -2.43 10.92 0.67
CA CYS A 59 -3.65 10.56 -0.06
C CYS A 59 -4.67 11.71 -0.07
N GLU A 60 -4.79 12.47 1.03
CA GLU A 60 -5.62 13.68 1.08
C GLU A 60 -5.09 14.82 0.18
N GLN A 61 -3.79 14.84 -0.15
CA GLN A 61 -3.17 15.85 -1.00
C GLN A 61 -3.19 15.53 -2.49
N ASP A 62 -3.25 14.25 -2.85
CA ASP A 62 -3.49 13.78 -4.21
C ASP A 62 -4.97 13.37 -4.30
N PRO A 63 -5.91 14.32 -4.49
CA PRO A 63 -7.27 13.92 -4.80
C PRO A 63 -7.20 13.04 -6.04
N PRO A 64 -7.92 11.89 -6.09
CA PRO A 64 -7.91 11.04 -7.27
C PRO A 64 -8.30 11.91 -8.46
N LEU A 65 -7.32 12.19 -9.33
CA LEU A 65 -7.52 12.90 -10.58
C LEU A 65 -8.56 12.12 -11.34
N GLU A 66 -9.77 12.67 -11.33
CA GLU A 66 -10.99 12.20 -11.96
C GLU A 66 -10.95 10.74 -12.40
N THR A 67 -11.71 9.89 -11.71
CA THR A 67 -12.39 8.80 -12.39
C THR A 67 -13.02 9.39 -13.64
N ALA A 68 -12.33 9.20 -14.76
CA ALA A 68 -12.85 9.51 -16.08
C ALA A 68 -14.21 8.85 -16.12
N THR A 69 -15.22 9.71 -16.16
CA THR A 69 -16.55 9.42 -16.64
C THR A 69 -16.39 8.60 -17.91
N ARG A 70 -16.38 7.27 -17.81
CA ARG A 70 -16.68 6.40 -18.94
C ARG A 70 -18.19 6.30 -18.99
N SER A 71 -18.79 7.40 -19.43
CA SER A 71 -20.19 7.47 -19.83
C SER A 71 -20.48 6.36 -20.84
N ALA A 72 -21.59 5.67 -20.56
CA ALA A 72 -22.54 4.99 -21.46
C ALA A 72 -22.06 4.52 -22.84
#